data_AF-A0A2P6TBL9-F1
#
_entry.id   AF-A0A2P6TBL9-F1
#
_cell.length_a   1.000
_cell.length_b   1.000
_cell.length_c   1.000
_cell.angle_alpha   90.00
_cell.angle_beta   90.00
_cell.angle_gamma   90.00
#
_symmetry.space_group_name_H-M   'P 1'
#
loop_
_entity.id
_entity.type
_entity.pdbx_description
1 polymer ?
#
loop_
_entity_poly.entity_id
_entity_poly.type
_entity_poly.pdbx_seq_one_letter_code
_entity_poly.pdbx_strand_id
1 'polypeptide(L)'
;MEAPQQPQPLAAEQQHSSAPAPPPADPLQQQQQQQQQPPVTGPAPAGGAEAPTAAGRLNLNPGAFVDDLHNAVHFYCKEGFDALEAGLRQQHPSLTPDELRAYREGAAALELGVQREVDGQLQKFEAYALETCLHVPAGLLADQAAAGEGEAAVDEAEEAAAEAELAQLRDAISAAKHQGRKLKADIAAYDAALAQYGGNLAALQAIPAALAGKENAVAEDSRALVGGGLALESSSAQLEQLRRQKAATERNSGGAGQRDELAAEKEVLRRQAAVRAAPADDLRRLQERLAS
;
A
#
# COMPACT_ATOMS: atom_id res chain seq x y z
N MET A 1 -27.16 70.77 24.53
CA MET A 1 -25.71 71.04 24.33
C MET A 1 -24.97 69.81 24.81
N GLU A 2 -25.00 68.75 23.99
CA GLU A 2 -24.28 67.51 24.24
C GLU A 2 -22.90 67.61 23.59
N ALA A 3 -21.88 67.29 24.38
CA ALA A 3 -20.48 67.30 23.95
C ALA A 3 -20.19 66.04 23.10
N PRO A 4 -19.40 66.15 22.01
CA PRO A 4 -19.03 65.00 21.20
C PRO A 4 -17.92 64.17 21.86
N GLN A 5 -18.18 62.88 22.03
CA GLN A 5 -17.20 61.85 22.41
C GLN A 5 -16.15 61.68 21.31
N GLN A 6 -14.88 61.76 21.71
CA GLN A 6 -13.72 61.45 20.86
C GLN A 6 -13.55 59.93 20.70
N PRO A 7 -13.16 59.44 19.50
CA PRO A 7 -12.82 58.04 19.30
C PRO A 7 -11.39 57.73 19.74
N GLN A 8 -11.21 56.62 20.47
CA GLN A 8 -9.90 56.06 20.83
C GLN A 8 -9.23 55.40 19.61
N PRO A 9 -7.90 55.46 19.47
CA PRO A 9 -7.18 54.80 18.39
C PRO A 9 -6.89 53.32 18.67
N LEU A 10 -6.99 52.51 17.62
CA LEU A 10 -6.69 51.08 17.57
C LEU A 10 -5.27 50.76 18.05
N ALA A 11 -5.19 49.70 18.86
CA ALA A 11 -3.95 49.09 19.32
C ALA A 11 -3.25 48.31 18.19
N ALA A 12 -1.93 48.38 18.26
CA ALA A 12 -0.91 47.82 17.39
C ALA A 12 -1.09 46.35 16.97
N GLU A 13 -0.88 46.12 15.67
CA GLU A 13 -0.53 44.83 15.06
C GLU A 13 0.67 44.18 15.77
N GLN A 14 0.43 43.02 16.39
CA GLN A 14 1.49 42.09 16.78
C GLN A 14 1.84 41.21 15.58
N GLN A 15 3.01 41.48 14.99
CA GLN A 15 3.66 40.61 14.00
C GLN A 15 4.19 39.35 14.70
N HIS A 16 3.45 38.24 14.63
CA HIS A 16 3.96 36.93 15.00
C HIS A 16 4.83 36.36 13.87
N SER A 17 6.14 36.38 14.12
CA SER A 17 7.16 35.64 13.38
C SER A 17 6.83 34.14 13.40
N SER A 18 6.41 33.61 12.25
CA SER A 18 6.14 32.19 12.06
C SER A 18 7.43 31.49 11.64
N ALA A 19 8.02 30.73 12.56
CA ALA A 19 9.09 29.78 12.25
C ALA A 19 8.51 28.62 11.41
N PRO A 20 9.29 28.06 10.46
CA PRO A 20 8.82 26.95 9.63
C PRO A 20 8.62 25.69 10.49
N ALA A 21 7.42 25.10 10.35
CA ALA A 21 7.07 23.84 10.99
C ALA A 21 8.05 22.73 10.58
N PRO A 22 8.50 21.88 11.52
CA PRO A 22 9.30 20.71 11.19
C PRO A 22 8.50 19.75 10.30
N PRO A 23 9.15 19.04 9.37
CA PRO A 23 8.49 18.12 8.47
C PRO A 23 7.79 16.99 9.24
N PRO A 24 6.65 16.49 8.76
CA PRO A 24 5.93 15.39 9.38
C PRO A 24 6.81 14.14 9.40
N ALA A 25 6.91 13.51 10.58
CA ALA A 25 7.64 12.26 10.75
C ALA A 25 7.02 11.15 9.89
N ASP A 26 7.90 10.36 9.27
CA ASP A 26 7.55 9.27 8.36
C ASP A 26 6.73 8.19 9.12
N PRO A 27 5.49 7.88 8.71
CA PRO A 27 4.61 6.96 9.45
C PRO A 27 5.19 5.55 9.60
N LEU A 28 6.11 5.16 8.71
CA LEU A 28 6.83 3.88 8.80
C LEU A 28 7.84 3.85 9.97
N GLN A 29 8.38 4.99 10.38
CA GLN A 29 9.34 5.07 11.49
C GLN A 29 8.63 5.03 12.85
N GLN A 30 7.41 5.56 12.93
CA GLN A 30 6.56 5.48 14.14
C GLN A 30 6.08 4.05 14.42
N GLN A 31 5.74 3.29 13.37
CA GLN A 31 5.30 1.90 13.53
C GLN A 31 6.46 0.95 13.89
N GLN A 32 7.69 1.26 13.50
CA GLN A 32 8.87 0.48 13.88
C GLN A 32 9.34 0.75 15.32
N GLN A 33 9.14 1.97 15.86
CA GLN A 33 9.44 2.25 17.27
C GLN A 33 8.45 1.63 18.26
N GLN A 34 7.17 1.46 17.88
CA GLN A 34 6.21 0.74 18.73
C GLN A 34 6.49 -0.77 18.84
N GLN A 35 7.18 -1.37 17.87
CA GLN A 35 7.50 -2.80 17.90
C GLN A 35 8.82 -3.15 18.63
N GLN A 36 9.59 -2.16 19.07
CA GLN A 36 10.89 -2.37 19.74
C GLN A 36 10.91 -2.00 21.23
N GLN A 37 9.76 -1.68 21.83
CA GLN A 37 9.73 -1.56 23.29
C GLN A 37 9.77 -2.96 23.93
N PRO A 38 10.82 -3.31 24.70
CA PRO A 38 10.81 -4.53 25.48
C PRO A 38 9.65 -4.48 26.49
N PRO A 39 9.05 -5.63 26.86
CA PRO A 39 7.98 -5.66 27.84
C PRO A 39 8.47 -4.99 29.12
N VAL A 40 7.84 -3.87 29.48
CA VAL A 40 8.06 -3.20 30.75
C VAL A 40 7.54 -4.14 31.82
N THR A 41 8.41 -4.97 32.38
CA THR A 41 8.14 -5.68 33.63
C THR A 41 8.14 -4.65 34.74
N GLY A 42 7.01 -3.95 34.87
CA GLY A 42 6.69 -3.20 36.08
C GLY A 42 6.63 -4.17 37.26
N PRO A 43 7.03 -3.74 38.47
CA PRO A 43 6.84 -4.53 39.67
C PRO A 43 5.36 -4.90 39.79
N ALA A 44 5.08 -6.19 39.96
CA ALA A 44 3.74 -6.70 40.22
C ALA A 44 3.10 -5.86 41.33
N PRO A 45 1.90 -5.27 41.12
CA PRO A 45 1.20 -4.63 42.20
C PRO A 45 0.96 -5.69 43.27
N ALA A 46 1.49 -5.43 44.47
CA ALA A 46 1.20 -6.22 45.63
C ALA A 46 -0.33 -6.37 45.74
N GLY A 47 -0.79 -7.62 45.88
CA GLY A 47 -2.19 -7.97 45.94
C GLY A 47 -2.92 -7.23 47.06
N GLY A 48 -3.49 -6.08 46.74
CA GLY A 48 -4.75 -5.66 47.31
C GLY A 48 -5.82 -6.45 46.57
N ALA A 49 -6.54 -7.33 47.27
CA ALA A 49 -7.74 -7.93 46.72
C ALA A 49 -8.73 -6.80 46.41
N GLU A 50 -8.74 -6.31 45.17
CA GLU A 50 -9.80 -5.44 44.68
C GLU A 50 -11.10 -6.20 44.85
N ALA A 51 -12.04 -5.60 45.60
CA ALA A 51 -13.35 -6.16 45.79
C ALA A 51 -13.94 -6.51 44.40
N PRO A 52 -14.54 -7.70 44.22
CA PRO A 52 -15.03 -8.16 42.93
C PRO A 52 -16.01 -7.13 42.38
N THR A 53 -15.58 -6.37 41.38
CA THR A 53 -16.41 -5.36 40.73
C THR A 53 -17.45 -6.07 39.87
N ALA A 54 -18.61 -5.46 39.67
CA ALA A 54 -19.63 -6.03 38.79
C ALA A 54 -19.17 -6.21 37.33
N ALA A 55 -18.20 -5.41 36.90
CA ALA A 55 -17.49 -5.60 35.64
C ALA A 55 -16.85 -7.00 35.54
N GLY A 56 -16.26 -7.50 36.63
CA GLY A 56 -15.73 -8.87 36.70
C GLY A 56 -16.82 -9.94 36.63
N ARG A 57 -18.01 -9.69 37.17
CA ARG A 57 -19.13 -10.66 37.15
C ARG A 57 -19.84 -10.74 35.80
N LEU A 58 -19.96 -9.62 35.09
CA LEU A 58 -20.50 -9.60 33.73
C LEU A 58 -19.44 -9.95 32.68
N ASN A 59 -18.18 -10.17 33.11
CA ASN A 59 -17.01 -10.31 32.26
C ASN A 59 -16.95 -9.23 31.15
N LEU A 60 -17.39 -8.02 31.52
CA LEU A 60 -17.60 -6.91 30.60
C LEU A 60 -16.84 -5.72 31.15
N ASN A 61 -15.99 -5.14 30.33
CA ASN A 61 -15.37 -3.86 30.61
C ASN A 61 -16.34 -2.75 30.19
N PRO A 62 -16.94 -1.98 31.13
CA PRO A 62 -17.93 -0.96 30.81
C PRO A 62 -17.43 0.10 29.84
N GLY A 63 -16.15 0.48 29.94
CA GLY A 63 -15.54 1.44 29.02
C GLY A 63 -15.46 0.88 27.61
N ALA A 64 -14.93 -0.34 27.46
CA ALA A 64 -14.83 -0.98 26.14
C ALA A 64 -16.21 -1.18 25.48
N PHE A 65 -17.24 -1.51 26.27
CA PHE A 65 -18.61 -1.63 25.77
C PHE A 65 -19.16 -0.29 25.25
N VAL A 66 -18.92 0.80 25.99
CA VAL A 66 -19.35 2.14 25.56
C VAL A 66 -18.57 2.59 24.33
N ASP A 67 -17.26 2.33 24.28
CA ASP A 67 -16.41 2.60 23.11
C ASP A 67 -16.92 1.87 21.86
N ASP A 68 -17.26 0.58 21.98
CA ASP A 68 -17.85 -0.21 20.89
C ASP A 68 -19.18 0.38 20.42
N LEU A 69 -20.00 0.90 21.33
CA LEU A 69 -21.24 1.59 20.99
C LEU A 69 -20.98 2.90 20.24
N HIS A 70 -20.02 3.72 20.69
CA HIS A 70 -19.60 4.93 19.98
C HIS A 70 -19.16 4.58 18.55
N ASN A 71 -18.29 3.59 18.40
CA ASN A 71 -17.80 3.13 17.10
C ASN A 71 -18.95 2.67 16.19
N ALA A 72 -19.90 1.89 16.72
CA ALA A 72 -21.04 1.42 15.96
C ALA A 72 -21.95 2.57 15.50
N VAL A 73 -22.25 3.54 16.37
CA VAL A 73 -23.08 4.70 16.01
C VAL A 73 -22.41 5.53 14.92
N HIS A 74 -21.10 5.81 15.04
CA HIS A 74 -20.36 6.52 14.00
C HIS A 74 -20.35 5.77 12.66
N PHE A 75 -20.18 4.45 12.70
CA PHE A 75 -20.23 3.61 11.51
C PHE A 75 -21.59 3.74 10.82
N TYR A 76 -22.70 3.60 11.54
CA TYR A 76 -24.05 3.72 10.96
C TYR A 76 -24.38 5.14 10.49
N CYS A 77 -23.92 6.17 11.20
CA CYS A 77 -24.04 7.54 10.72
C CYS A 77 -23.33 7.69 9.37
N LYS A 78 -22.11 7.16 9.24
CA LYS A 78 -21.34 7.25 8.01
C LYS A 78 -22.02 6.50 6.86
N GLU A 79 -22.44 5.27 7.08
CA GLU A 79 -23.19 4.49 6.08
C GLU A 79 -24.48 5.21 5.65
N GLY A 80 -25.20 5.83 6.58
CA GLY A 80 -26.40 6.61 6.29
C GLY A 80 -26.14 7.80 5.36
N PHE A 81 -25.05 8.55 5.58
CA PHE A 81 -24.66 9.66 4.73
C PHE A 81 -24.16 9.20 3.36
N ASP A 82 -23.40 8.11 3.29
CA ASP A 82 -22.94 7.53 2.02
C ASP A 82 -24.15 7.05 1.19
N ALA A 83 -25.15 6.43 1.82
CA ALA A 83 -26.40 6.03 1.18
C ALA A 83 -27.23 7.23 0.72
N LEU A 84 -27.29 8.31 1.52
CA LEU A 84 -27.96 9.56 1.17
C LEU A 84 -27.33 10.20 -0.07
N GLU A 85 -26.00 10.33 -0.09
CA GLU A 85 -25.27 10.86 -1.24
C GLU A 85 -25.47 10.00 -2.49
N ALA A 86 -25.41 8.68 -2.35
CA ALA A 86 -25.65 7.76 -3.45
C ALA A 86 -27.06 7.90 -4.02
N GLY A 87 -28.08 7.98 -3.15
CA GLY A 87 -29.47 8.17 -3.54
C GLY A 87 -29.70 9.49 -4.28
N LEU A 88 -29.08 10.58 -3.81
CA LEU A 88 -29.22 11.89 -4.45
C LEU A 88 -28.48 11.97 -5.79
N ARG A 89 -27.32 11.32 -5.93
CA ARG A 89 -26.65 11.18 -7.25
C ARG A 89 -27.50 10.40 -8.24
N GLN A 90 -28.20 9.37 -7.78
CA GLN A 90 -29.10 8.58 -8.63
C GLN A 90 -30.33 9.38 -9.08
N GLN A 91 -30.89 10.22 -8.22
CA GLN A 91 -32.06 11.05 -8.53
C GLN A 91 -31.75 12.22 -9.47
N HIS A 92 -30.52 12.73 -9.44
CA HIS A 92 -30.10 13.89 -10.24
C HIS A 92 -28.85 13.58 -11.09
N PRO A 93 -28.95 12.70 -12.11
CA PRO A 93 -27.81 12.29 -12.94
C PRO A 93 -27.30 13.41 -13.86
N SER A 94 -28.08 14.48 -14.04
CA SER A 94 -27.80 15.59 -14.96
C SER A 94 -27.31 16.86 -14.26
N LEU A 95 -26.83 16.77 -13.01
CA LEU A 95 -26.27 17.92 -12.31
C LEU A 95 -25.03 18.43 -13.03
N THR A 96 -24.90 19.75 -13.12
CA THR A 96 -23.67 20.38 -13.57
C THR A 96 -22.55 20.13 -12.55
N PRO A 97 -21.27 20.22 -12.96
CA PRO A 97 -20.14 20.01 -12.03
C PRO A 97 -20.15 20.95 -10.82
N ASP A 98 -20.62 22.19 -10.99
CA ASP A 98 -20.70 23.17 -9.90
C ASP A 98 -21.85 22.87 -8.94
N GLU A 99 -23.01 22.44 -9.44
CA GLU A 99 -24.11 21.97 -8.59
C GLU A 99 -23.72 20.72 -7.80
N LEU A 100 -23.01 19.77 -8.43
CA LEU A 100 -22.50 18.58 -7.75
C LEU A 100 -21.49 18.94 -6.65
N ARG A 101 -20.67 19.98 -6.85
CA ARG A 101 -19.74 20.48 -5.84
C ARG A 101 -20.48 21.09 -4.66
N ALA A 102 -21.39 22.04 -4.92
CA ALA A 102 -22.21 22.67 -3.88
C ALA A 102 -23.02 21.63 -3.09
N TYR A 103 -23.52 20.61 -3.78
CA TYR A 103 -24.23 19.49 -3.17
C TYR A 103 -23.35 18.68 -2.20
N ARG A 104 -22.13 18.31 -2.60
CA ARG A 104 -21.17 17.60 -1.74
C ARG A 104 -20.75 18.45 -0.54
N GLU A 105 -20.54 19.74 -0.74
CA GLU A 105 -20.22 20.67 0.36
C GLU A 105 -21.37 20.75 1.37
N GLY A 106 -22.61 20.81 0.89
CA GLY A 106 -23.80 20.78 1.75
C GLY A 106 -23.95 19.47 2.51
N ALA A 107 -23.75 18.34 1.84
CA ALA A 107 -23.79 17.01 2.47
C ALA A 107 -22.72 16.86 3.56
N ALA A 108 -21.49 17.28 3.27
CA ALA A 108 -20.39 17.27 4.23
C ALA A 108 -20.63 18.21 5.43
N ALA A 109 -21.22 19.38 5.20
CA ALA A 109 -21.58 20.30 6.27
C ALA A 109 -22.69 19.72 7.17
N LEU A 110 -23.68 19.04 6.59
CA LEU A 110 -24.73 18.34 7.33
C LEU A 110 -24.16 17.15 8.12
N GLU A 111 -23.29 16.35 7.50
CA GLU A 111 -22.58 15.23 8.15
C GLU A 111 -21.82 15.72 9.37
N LEU A 112 -21.02 16.78 9.22
CA LEU A 112 -20.27 17.38 10.33
C LEU A 112 -21.19 17.92 11.43
N GLY A 113 -22.33 18.51 11.06
CA GLY A 113 -23.33 19.00 12.01
C GLY A 113 -23.94 17.87 12.83
N VAL A 114 -24.35 16.78 12.16
CA VAL A 114 -24.91 15.59 12.82
C VAL A 114 -23.86 14.90 13.67
N GLN A 115 -22.63 14.74 13.18
CA GLN A 115 -21.55 14.12 13.92
C GLN A 115 -21.29 14.83 15.24
N ARG A 116 -21.18 16.18 15.23
CA ARG A 116 -20.99 16.97 16.45
C ARG A 116 -22.13 16.81 17.46
N GLU A 117 -23.36 16.76 16.98
CA GLU A 117 -24.52 16.55 17.86
C GLU A 117 -24.51 15.13 18.45
N VAL A 118 -24.26 14.12 17.61
CA VAL A 118 -24.13 12.72 18.02
C VAL A 118 -23.02 12.55 19.06
N ASP A 119 -21.83 13.11 18.83
CA ASP A 119 -20.72 13.11 19.79
C ASP A 119 -21.16 13.68 21.14
N GLY A 120 -21.82 14.84 21.12
CA GLY A 120 -22.29 15.51 22.33
C GLY A 120 -23.36 14.70 23.08
N GLN A 121 -24.22 13.96 22.38
CA GLN A 121 -25.20 13.08 23.01
C GLN A 121 -24.59 11.78 23.52
N LEU A 122 -23.65 11.20 22.77
CA LEU A 122 -22.95 9.98 23.18
C LEU A 122 -22.09 10.21 24.43
N GLN A 123 -21.44 11.37 24.56
CA GLN A 123 -20.72 11.73 25.79
C GLN A 123 -21.64 11.80 27.02
N LYS A 124 -22.85 12.37 26.87
CA LYS A 124 -23.85 12.40 27.96
C LYS A 124 -24.35 11.00 28.28
N PHE A 125 -24.61 10.21 27.24
CA PHE A 125 -25.01 8.81 27.39
C PHE A 125 -23.93 8.00 28.11
N GLU A 126 -22.67 8.14 27.73
CA GLU A 126 -21.53 7.47 28.36
C GLU A 126 -21.43 7.79 29.85
N ALA A 127 -21.48 9.08 30.20
CA ALA A 127 -21.45 9.50 31.60
C ALA A 127 -22.61 8.85 32.39
N TYR A 128 -23.83 8.90 31.84
CA TYR A 128 -25.00 8.29 32.47
C TYR A 128 -24.90 6.76 32.57
N ALA A 129 -24.45 6.09 31.50
CA ALA A 129 -24.33 4.64 31.43
C ALA A 129 -23.31 4.13 32.44
N LEU A 130 -22.15 4.78 32.53
CA LEU A 130 -21.08 4.41 33.46
C LEU A 130 -21.45 4.72 34.91
N GLU A 131 -22.17 5.81 35.17
CA GLU A 131 -22.55 6.21 36.54
C GLU A 131 -23.76 5.44 37.07
N THR A 132 -24.74 5.13 36.21
CA THR A 132 -26.06 4.63 36.65
C THR A 132 -26.34 3.20 36.21
N CYS A 133 -26.06 2.87 34.94
CA CYS A 133 -26.49 1.57 34.37
C CYS A 133 -25.45 0.46 34.57
N LEU A 134 -24.17 0.79 34.43
CA LEU A 134 -23.04 -0.13 34.47
C LEU A 134 -22.28 -0.03 35.80
N HIS A 135 -22.65 0.92 36.67
CA HIS A 135 -22.16 1.00 38.03
C HIS A 135 -22.90 0.02 38.92
N VAL A 136 -22.16 -0.70 39.77
CA VAL A 136 -22.77 -1.47 40.85
C VAL A 136 -22.36 -0.88 42.20
N PRO A 137 -23.33 -0.48 43.03
CA PRO A 137 -23.06 0.11 44.33
C PRO A 137 -22.22 -0.80 45.21
N ALA A 138 -21.26 -0.21 45.93
CA ALA A 138 -20.27 -0.94 46.75
C ALA A 138 -20.88 -1.85 47.84
N GLY A 139 -22.15 -1.65 48.24
CA GLY A 139 -22.84 -2.50 49.21
C GLY A 139 -23.51 -3.75 48.62
N LEU A 140 -23.91 -3.74 47.35
CA LEU A 140 -24.66 -4.84 46.73
C LEU A 140 -23.81 -6.09 46.47
N LEU A 141 -22.51 -5.91 46.25
CA LEU A 141 -21.58 -7.01 45.95
C LEU A 141 -21.09 -7.71 47.23
N ALA A 142 -21.01 -6.97 48.35
CA ALA A 142 -20.64 -7.52 49.65
C ALA A 142 -21.69 -8.52 50.17
N ASP A 143 -22.97 -8.20 50.01
CA ASP A 143 -24.08 -9.07 50.44
C ASP A 143 -24.17 -10.36 49.62
N GLN A 144 -23.81 -10.33 48.33
CA GLN A 144 -23.80 -11.54 47.48
C GLN A 144 -22.58 -12.44 47.72
N ALA A 145 -21.43 -11.88 48.11
CA ALA A 145 -20.28 -12.70 48.51
C ALA A 145 -20.58 -13.45 49.82
N ALA A 146 -21.30 -12.81 50.76
CA ALA A 146 -21.74 -13.45 52.00
C ALA A 146 -22.85 -14.50 51.79
N ALA A 147 -23.65 -14.38 50.72
CA ALA A 147 -24.70 -15.35 50.37
C ALA A 147 -24.21 -16.51 49.47
N GLY A 148 -22.98 -16.44 48.96
CA GLY A 148 -22.40 -17.39 48.01
C GLY A 148 -21.67 -18.58 48.63
N GLU A 149 -21.81 -18.82 49.94
CA GLU A 149 -21.19 -19.99 50.59
C GLU A 149 -22.01 -21.26 50.34
N GLY A 150 -21.76 -21.81 49.16
CA GLY A 150 -22.09 -23.16 48.76
C GLY A 150 -21.22 -23.53 47.58
N GLU A 151 -19.91 -23.23 47.64
CA GLU A 151 -18.94 -23.89 46.75
C GLU A 151 -19.09 -25.39 47.01
N ALA A 152 -19.83 -26.06 46.13
CA ALA A 152 -19.79 -27.50 46.05
C ALA A 152 -18.32 -27.85 45.85
N ALA A 153 -17.80 -28.71 46.72
CA ALA A 153 -16.42 -29.17 46.60
C ALA A 153 -16.26 -29.78 45.21
N VAL A 154 -15.53 -29.08 44.34
CA VAL A 154 -15.15 -29.57 43.01
C VAL A 154 -14.32 -30.82 43.26
N ASP A 155 -14.73 -31.94 42.65
CA ASP A 155 -13.98 -33.17 42.80
C ASP A 155 -12.72 -33.17 41.93
N GLU A 156 -11.74 -34.01 42.27
CA GLU A 156 -10.47 -34.09 41.53
C GLU A 156 -10.68 -34.49 40.05
N ALA A 157 -11.81 -35.15 39.73
CA ALA A 157 -12.11 -35.58 38.36
C ALA A 157 -12.62 -34.41 37.50
N GLU A 158 -13.44 -33.52 38.06
CA GLU A 158 -13.90 -32.28 37.45
C GLU A 158 -12.73 -31.32 37.22
N GLU A 159 -11.81 -31.19 38.18
CA GLU A 159 -10.61 -30.37 38.03
C GLU A 159 -9.69 -30.92 36.91
N ALA A 160 -9.43 -32.22 36.89
CA ALA A 160 -8.65 -32.86 35.82
C ALA A 160 -9.31 -32.74 34.43
N ALA A 161 -10.65 -32.81 34.37
CA ALA A 161 -11.39 -32.62 33.12
C ALA A 161 -11.28 -31.17 32.62
N ALA A 162 -11.40 -30.18 33.51
CA ALA A 162 -11.23 -28.76 33.17
C ALA A 162 -9.81 -28.45 32.71
N GLU A 163 -8.78 -29.03 33.33
CA GLU A 163 -7.39 -28.90 32.88
C GLU A 163 -7.18 -29.50 31.48
N ALA A 164 -7.78 -30.65 31.20
CA ALA A 164 -7.72 -31.28 29.89
C ALA A 164 -8.41 -30.42 28.81
N GLU A 165 -9.56 -29.84 29.12
CA GLU A 165 -10.25 -28.90 28.22
C GLU A 165 -9.43 -27.63 27.98
N LEU A 166 -8.82 -27.06 29.02
CA LEU A 166 -7.93 -25.91 28.90
C LEU A 166 -6.72 -26.22 28.02
N ALA A 167 -6.13 -27.41 28.13
CA ALA A 167 -5.04 -27.85 27.25
C ALA A 167 -5.51 -27.94 25.79
N GLN A 168 -6.67 -28.56 25.54
CA GLN A 168 -7.25 -28.65 24.20
C GLN A 168 -7.56 -27.27 23.59
N LEU A 169 -8.10 -26.34 24.38
CA LEU A 169 -8.39 -24.97 23.94
C LEU A 169 -7.10 -24.21 23.63
N ARG A 170 -6.03 -24.38 24.40
CA ARG A 170 -4.72 -23.77 24.12
C ARG A 170 -4.16 -24.28 22.79
N ASP A 171 -4.25 -25.59 22.55
CA ASP A 171 -3.84 -26.19 21.28
C ASP A 171 -4.67 -25.66 20.11
N ALA A 172 -5.99 -25.61 20.26
CA ALA A 172 -6.90 -25.06 19.25
C ALA A 172 -6.62 -23.57 18.94
N ILE A 173 -6.38 -22.75 19.97
CA ILE A 173 -6.00 -21.34 19.79
C ILE A 173 -4.67 -21.22 19.05
N SER A 174 -3.69 -22.07 19.37
CA SER A 174 -2.38 -22.04 18.71
C SER A 174 -2.50 -22.41 17.21
N ALA A 175 -3.31 -23.42 16.90
CA ALA A 175 -3.61 -23.85 15.54
C ALA A 175 -4.36 -22.75 14.76
N ALA A 176 -5.38 -22.15 15.36
CA ALA A 176 -6.14 -21.04 14.77
C ALA A 176 -5.24 -19.83 14.50
N LYS A 177 -4.34 -19.46 15.43
CA LYS A 177 -3.34 -18.40 15.22
C LYS A 177 -2.39 -18.72 14.07
N HIS A 178 -1.95 -19.97 13.94
CA HIS A 178 -1.11 -20.38 12.82
C HIS A 178 -1.86 -20.26 11.49
N GLN A 179 -3.09 -20.75 11.43
CA GLN A 179 -3.94 -20.64 10.24
C GLN A 179 -4.23 -19.17 9.88
N GLY A 180 -4.53 -18.32 10.87
CA GLY A 180 -4.74 -16.89 10.66
C GLY A 180 -3.51 -16.19 10.07
N ARG A 181 -2.30 -16.53 10.54
CA ARG A 181 -1.05 -16.01 9.95
C ARG A 181 -0.85 -16.47 8.52
N LYS A 182 -1.15 -17.74 8.22
CA LYS A 182 -1.09 -18.28 6.86
C LYS A 182 -2.05 -17.55 5.92
N LEU A 183 -3.32 -17.43 6.31
CA LEU A 183 -4.33 -16.71 5.51
C LEU A 183 -3.95 -15.25 5.28
N LYS A 184 -3.40 -14.57 6.30
CA LYS A 184 -2.90 -13.19 6.14
C LYS A 184 -1.75 -13.09 5.13
N ALA A 185 -0.85 -14.07 5.11
CA ALA A 185 0.23 -14.14 4.14
C ALA A 185 -0.31 -14.41 2.72
N ASP A 186 -1.28 -15.32 2.59
CA ASP A 186 -1.93 -15.64 1.32
C ASP A 186 -2.68 -14.41 0.75
N ILE A 187 -3.43 -13.68 1.59
CA ILE A 187 -4.09 -12.41 1.21
C ILE A 187 -3.07 -11.40 0.69
N ALA A 188 -1.97 -11.18 1.42
CA ALA A 188 -0.93 -10.24 0.99
C ALA A 188 -0.28 -10.66 -0.35
N ALA A 189 -0.12 -11.96 -0.60
CA ALA A 189 0.38 -12.48 -1.87
C ALA A 189 -0.63 -12.26 -3.01
N TYR A 190 -1.94 -12.45 -2.77
CA TYR A 190 -2.98 -12.16 -3.75
C TYR A 190 -3.07 -10.67 -4.06
N ASP A 191 -2.98 -9.80 -3.06
CA ASP A 191 -2.99 -8.34 -3.27
C ASP A 191 -1.79 -7.90 -4.12
N ALA A 192 -0.60 -8.46 -3.86
CA ALA A 192 0.58 -8.19 -4.69
C ALA A 192 0.41 -8.67 -6.14
N ALA A 193 -0.18 -9.86 -6.34
CA ALA A 193 -0.47 -10.38 -7.67
C ALA A 193 -1.51 -9.53 -8.42
N LEU A 194 -2.56 -9.07 -7.73
CA LEU A 194 -3.57 -8.17 -8.28
C LEU A 194 -2.97 -6.82 -8.67
N ALA A 195 -2.10 -6.25 -7.84
CA ALA A 195 -1.39 -5.01 -8.15
C ALA A 195 -0.51 -5.17 -9.41
N GLN A 196 0.22 -6.29 -9.52
CA GLN A 196 1.02 -6.60 -10.70
C GLN A 196 0.15 -6.75 -11.96
N TYR A 197 -1.00 -7.44 -11.84
CA TYR A 197 -1.94 -7.59 -12.94
C TYR A 197 -2.52 -6.24 -13.37
N GLY A 198 -2.89 -5.37 -12.42
CA GLY A 198 -3.35 -4.02 -12.69
C GLY A 198 -2.30 -3.19 -13.45
N GLY A 199 -1.02 -3.29 -13.06
CA GLY A 199 0.08 -2.64 -13.78
C GLY A 199 0.25 -3.16 -15.21
N ASN A 200 0.18 -4.47 -15.42
CA ASN A 200 0.24 -5.08 -16.75
C ASN A 200 -0.95 -4.67 -17.62
N LEU A 201 -2.16 -4.62 -17.05
CA LEU A 201 -3.36 -4.20 -17.76
C LEU A 201 -3.28 -2.73 -18.17
N ALA A 202 -2.77 -1.85 -17.29
CA ALA A 202 -2.52 -0.45 -17.63
C ALA A 202 -1.49 -0.31 -18.76
N ALA A 203 -0.41 -1.10 -18.73
CA ALA A 203 0.59 -1.12 -19.81
C ALA A 203 -0.02 -1.58 -21.14
N LEU A 204 -0.86 -2.63 -21.14
CA LEU A 204 -1.58 -3.10 -22.32
C LEU A 204 -2.57 -2.05 -22.85
N GLN A 205 -3.29 -1.37 -21.96
CA GLN A 205 -4.23 -0.29 -22.32
C GLN A 205 -3.52 0.94 -22.90
N ALA A 206 -2.23 1.15 -22.60
CA ALA A 206 -1.43 2.22 -23.17
C ALA A 206 -0.92 1.92 -24.60
N ILE A 207 -0.89 0.65 -25.02
CA ILE A 207 -0.39 0.24 -26.33
C ILE A 207 -1.14 0.91 -27.50
N PRO A 208 -2.48 0.94 -27.54
CA PRO A 208 -3.21 1.62 -28.62
C PRO A 208 -2.84 3.11 -28.75
N ALA A 209 -2.69 3.82 -27.63
CA ALA A 209 -2.28 5.23 -27.63
C ALA A 209 -0.82 5.40 -28.11
N ALA A 210 0.08 4.50 -27.74
CA ALA A 210 1.47 4.52 -28.19
C ALA A 210 1.64 4.18 -29.69
N LEU A 211 0.70 3.40 -30.24
CA LEU A 211 0.66 2.99 -31.65
C LEU A 211 -0.10 3.96 -32.55
N ALA A 212 -0.90 4.86 -31.98
CA ALA A 212 -1.69 5.83 -32.75
C ALA A 212 -0.78 6.69 -33.64
N GLY A 213 -1.04 6.68 -34.96
CA GLY A 213 -0.26 7.41 -35.96
C GLY A 213 1.07 6.75 -36.36
N LYS A 214 1.37 5.55 -35.86
CA LYS A 214 2.54 4.73 -36.22
C LYS A 214 2.14 3.39 -36.85
N GLU A 215 0.90 3.23 -37.29
CA GLU A 215 0.37 1.94 -37.74
C GLU A 215 1.15 1.40 -38.95
N ASN A 216 1.56 2.28 -39.86
CA ASN A 216 2.38 1.92 -41.02
C ASN A 216 3.85 1.67 -40.65
N ALA A 217 4.38 2.37 -39.64
CA ALA A 217 5.77 2.24 -39.21
C ALA A 217 6.07 0.86 -38.62
N VAL A 218 5.15 0.27 -37.85
CA VAL A 218 5.34 -1.09 -37.29
C VAL A 218 5.33 -2.16 -38.39
N ALA A 219 4.47 -2.01 -39.40
CA ALA A 219 4.43 -2.91 -40.56
C ALA A 219 5.68 -2.75 -41.45
N GLU A 220 6.21 -1.54 -41.59
CA GLU A 220 7.44 -1.26 -42.32
C GLU A 220 8.67 -1.79 -41.57
N ASP A 221 8.76 -1.55 -40.26
CA ASP A 221 9.86 -2.04 -39.41
C ASP A 221 9.92 -3.57 -39.41
N SER A 222 8.78 -4.24 -39.29
CA SER A 222 8.72 -5.71 -39.36
C SER A 222 9.14 -6.25 -40.73
N ARG A 223 8.76 -5.60 -41.83
CA ARG A 223 9.22 -5.96 -43.18
C ARG A 223 10.71 -5.69 -43.38
N ALA A 224 11.22 -4.56 -42.90
CA ALA A 224 12.63 -4.22 -42.97
C ALA A 224 13.49 -5.23 -42.20
N LEU A 225 13.01 -5.66 -41.02
CA LEU A 225 13.69 -6.65 -40.20
C LEU A 225 13.71 -8.04 -40.85
N VAL A 226 12.61 -8.47 -41.47
CA VAL A 226 12.56 -9.70 -42.28
C VAL A 226 13.48 -9.61 -43.51
N GLY A 227 13.44 -8.48 -44.23
CA GLY A 227 14.31 -8.24 -45.38
C GLY A 227 15.80 -8.28 -45.01
N GLY A 228 16.18 -7.64 -43.89
CA GLY A 228 17.53 -7.70 -43.35
C GLY A 228 17.94 -9.12 -42.93
N GLY A 229 17.03 -9.87 -42.32
CA GLY A 229 17.26 -11.28 -41.97
C GLY A 229 17.53 -12.17 -43.18
N LEU A 230 16.74 -12.04 -44.24
CA LEU A 230 16.95 -12.77 -45.50
C LEU A 230 18.25 -12.37 -46.20
N ALA A 231 18.60 -11.09 -46.18
CA ALA A 231 19.88 -10.61 -46.72
C ALA A 231 21.06 -11.23 -45.95
N LEU A 232 20.98 -11.30 -44.63
CA LEU A 232 21.99 -11.93 -43.77
C LEU A 232 22.14 -13.43 -44.06
N GLU A 233 21.02 -14.14 -44.25
CA GLU A 233 21.01 -15.55 -44.62
C GLU A 233 21.71 -15.78 -45.97
N SER A 234 21.36 -14.97 -46.98
CA SER A 234 21.99 -15.04 -48.30
C SER A 234 23.49 -14.76 -48.26
N SER A 235 23.92 -13.76 -47.47
CA SER A 235 25.33 -13.44 -47.28
C SER A 235 26.07 -14.55 -46.56
N SER A 236 25.43 -15.19 -45.58
CA SER A 236 25.99 -16.34 -44.86
C SER A 236 26.18 -17.54 -45.80
N ALA A 237 25.20 -17.84 -46.65
CA ALA A 237 25.30 -18.88 -47.66
C ALA A 237 26.42 -18.60 -48.69
N GLN A 238 26.55 -17.35 -49.14
CA GLN A 238 27.65 -16.92 -50.02
C GLN A 238 29.01 -17.05 -49.33
N LEU A 239 29.12 -16.67 -48.05
CA LEU A 239 30.35 -16.85 -47.27
C LEU A 239 30.71 -18.33 -47.11
N GLU A 240 29.73 -19.21 -46.89
CA GLU A 240 29.98 -20.66 -46.87
C GLU A 240 30.44 -21.19 -48.22
N GLN A 241 29.83 -20.73 -49.32
CA GLN A 241 30.25 -21.11 -50.66
C GLN A 241 31.67 -20.63 -50.97
N LEU A 242 32.01 -19.40 -50.60
CA LEU A 242 33.36 -18.86 -50.74
C LEU A 242 34.36 -19.61 -49.87
N ARG A 243 34.00 -19.99 -48.64
CA ARG A 243 34.84 -20.86 -47.79
C ARG A 243 35.08 -22.22 -48.42
N ARG A 244 34.05 -22.84 -49.01
CA ARG A 244 34.17 -24.13 -49.71
C ARG A 244 35.03 -24.00 -50.97
N GLN A 245 34.88 -22.92 -51.74
CA GLN A 245 35.70 -22.63 -52.91
C GLN A 245 37.16 -22.40 -52.53
N LYS A 246 37.41 -21.57 -51.51
CA LYS A 246 38.76 -21.34 -50.97
C LYS A 246 39.42 -22.64 -50.51
N ALA A 247 38.70 -23.47 -49.74
CA ALA A 247 39.19 -24.79 -49.33
C ALA A 247 39.46 -25.75 -50.52
N ALA A 248 38.70 -25.64 -51.61
CA ALA A 248 38.93 -26.41 -52.84
C ALA A 248 40.12 -25.86 -53.65
N THR A 249 40.30 -24.54 -53.70
CA THR A 249 41.43 -23.89 -54.36
C THR A 249 42.73 -24.19 -53.60
N GLU A 250 42.75 -24.10 -52.27
CA GLU A 250 43.91 -24.46 -51.43
C GLU A 250 44.34 -25.93 -51.57
N ARG A 251 43.39 -26.83 -51.83
CA ARG A 251 43.70 -28.24 -52.15
C ARG A 251 44.33 -28.42 -53.54
N ASN A 252 44.02 -27.53 -54.49
CA ASN A 252 44.55 -27.58 -55.87
C ASN A 252 45.82 -26.73 -56.06
N SER A 253 46.02 -25.68 -55.27
CA SER A 253 47.19 -24.80 -55.32
C SER A 253 48.14 -25.13 -54.15
N GLY A 254 48.76 -26.32 -54.20
CA GLY A 254 49.75 -26.73 -53.21
C GLY A 254 50.74 -25.62 -52.87
N GLY A 255 50.59 -25.02 -51.68
CA GLY A 255 51.55 -24.13 -51.04
C GLY A 255 51.60 -22.65 -51.47
N ALA A 256 50.90 -22.21 -52.51
CA ALA A 256 50.97 -20.81 -52.96
C ALA A 256 50.02 -19.86 -52.19
N GLY A 257 48.88 -20.35 -51.69
CA GLY A 257 47.84 -19.53 -51.06
C GLY A 257 48.20 -18.94 -49.68
N GLN A 258 49.05 -19.60 -48.90
CA GLN A 258 49.40 -19.15 -47.54
C GLN A 258 50.16 -17.81 -47.52
N ARG A 259 50.91 -17.47 -48.57
CA ARG A 259 51.65 -16.19 -48.65
C ARG A 259 50.73 -15.02 -48.98
N ASP A 260 49.75 -15.23 -49.86
CA ASP A 260 48.74 -14.20 -50.19
C ASP A 260 47.74 -14.01 -49.05
N GLU A 261 47.43 -15.08 -48.30
CA GLU A 261 46.55 -15.01 -47.13
C GLU A 261 47.17 -14.21 -45.98
N LEU A 262 48.45 -14.42 -45.67
CA LEU A 262 49.20 -13.63 -44.70
C LEU A 262 49.36 -12.16 -45.13
N ALA A 263 49.44 -11.89 -46.44
CA ALA A 263 49.49 -10.54 -46.98
C ALA A 263 48.12 -9.83 -46.88
N ALA A 264 47.03 -10.54 -47.19
CA ALA A 264 45.67 -10.04 -47.04
C ALA A 264 45.30 -9.80 -45.57
N GLU A 265 45.69 -10.69 -44.66
CA GLU A 265 45.47 -10.55 -43.22
C GLU A 265 46.25 -9.36 -42.65
N LYS A 266 47.51 -9.16 -43.08
CA LYS A 266 48.28 -7.95 -42.74
C LYS A 266 47.62 -6.67 -43.24
N GLU A 267 47.04 -6.68 -44.44
CA GLU A 267 46.36 -5.53 -45.00
C GLU A 267 45.04 -5.22 -44.27
N VAL A 268 44.27 -6.25 -43.88
CA VAL A 268 43.06 -6.09 -43.05
C VAL A 268 43.41 -5.52 -41.68
N LEU A 269 44.47 -6.03 -41.02
CA LEU A 269 44.94 -5.51 -39.75
C LEU A 269 45.44 -4.05 -39.87
N ARG A 270 46.10 -3.71 -40.98
CA ARG A 270 46.54 -2.34 -41.27
C ARG A 270 45.34 -1.40 -41.44
N ARG A 271 44.29 -1.83 -42.13
CA ARG A 271 43.06 -1.05 -42.30
C ARG A 271 42.28 -0.91 -40.99
N GLN A 272 42.20 -1.96 -40.17
CA GLN A 272 41.59 -1.87 -38.84
C GLN A 272 42.36 -0.92 -37.92
N ALA A 273 43.69 -0.93 -37.96
CA ALA A 273 44.52 0.00 -37.21
C ALA A 273 44.32 1.45 -37.70
N ALA A 274 44.23 1.67 -39.02
CA ALA A 274 43.96 2.99 -39.59
C ALA A 274 42.59 3.54 -39.20
N VAL A 275 41.55 2.69 -39.17
CA VAL A 275 40.20 3.08 -38.71
C VAL A 275 40.18 3.38 -37.21
N ARG A 276 40.90 2.62 -36.39
CA ARG A 276 41.02 2.88 -34.94
C ARG A 276 41.83 4.13 -34.62
N ALA A 277 42.78 4.52 -35.48
CA ALA A 277 43.58 5.72 -35.33
C ALA A 277 42.93 6.97 -35.95
N ALA A 278 41.82 6.82 -36.66
CA ALA A 278 41.12 7.94 -37.27
C ALA A 278 40.45 8.81 -36.18
N PRO A 279 40.56 10.15 -36.27
CA PRO A 279 39.89 11.05 -35.32
C PRO A 279 38.38 10.87 -35.38
N ALA A 280 37.72 10.95 -34.21
CA ALA A 280 36.30 10.63 -34.05
C ALA A 280 35.36 11.42 -34.97
N ASP A 281 35.78 12.61 -35.40
CA ASP A 281 35.01 13.48 -36.31
C ASP A 281 34.95 12.92 -37.75
N ASP A 282 35.97 12.20 -38.20
CA ASP A 282 35.97 11.58 -39.54
C ASP A 282 35.12 10.31 -39.57
N LEU A 283 35.07 9.57 -38.46
CA LEU A 283 34.16 8.41 -38.30
C LEU A 283 32.70 8.84 -38.26
N ARG A 284 32.40 9.99 -37.63
CA ARG A 284 31.04 10.58 -37.63
C ARG A 284 30.61 11.02 -39.03
N ARG A 285 31.48 11.70 -39.78
CA ARG A 285 31.18 12.10 -41.18
C ARG A 285 30.98 10.91 -42.11
N LEU A 286 31.69 9.80 -41.88
CA LEU A 286 31.48 8.55 -42.62
C LEU A 286 30.16 7.86 -42.24
N GLN A 287 29.77 7.88 -40.97
CA GLN A 287 28.44 7.41 -40.54
C GLN A 287 27.31 8.25 -41.13
N GLU A 288 27.44 9.58 -41.14
CA GLU A 288 26.45 10.47 -41.75
C GLU A 288 26.31 10.26 -43.26
N ARG A 289 27.42 9.98 -43.97
CA ARG A 289 27.40 9.68 -45.42
C ARG A 289 26.92 8.27 -45.77
N LEU A 290 26.94 7.33 -44.84
CA LEU A 290 26.39 5.98 -45.02
C LEU A 290 24.90 5.90 -44.63
N ALA A 291 24.43 6.85 -43.82
CA ALA A 291 23.03 6.98 -43.42
C ALA A 291 22.19 7.82 -44.41
N SER A 292 22.84 8.53 -45.35
CA SER A 292 22.23 9.25 -46.48
C SER A 292 22.20 8.42 -47.76
#